data_AF-A0A820ZYN9-F1
#
_entry.id   AF-A0A820ZYN9-F1
#
_cell.length_a   1.000
_cell.length_b   1.000
_cell.length_c   1.000
_cell.angle_alpha   90.00
_cell.angle_beta   90.00
_cell.angle_gamma   90.00
#
_symmetry.space_group_name_H-M   'P 1'
#
loop_
_entity.id
_entity.type
_entity.pdbx_description
1 polymer ?
#
loop_
_entity_poly.entity_id
_entity_poly.type
_entity_poly.pdbx_seq_one_letter_code
_entity_poly.pdbx_strand_id
1 'polypeptide(L)'
;MIRQLGCPTLFLTLSAAETKWADLIVILTQVLENKVITVEEAENMSYEKKCDLIKQDPVTCVRYFEHRLKCLWEILSASCGPFRYYELEDKYVRIEFQIRGSPHIHALIWLKNAPKYDKNNPESIEKCIEFIDKLISVSSKPTEFSEELINLQRHKHSHTCKKHVKDGIKCRFGIPYFPMRKTMILEPLSADEKLTKKEREEISKNRQNVIKELDEISKDADNSLTFEEFLKHVNMNEEEYIKMIRAELKKAKVFLKRAPNEIRINAYNPQIMSLHRPNMDIQFILDPYACLKYCVEYINKSENGMSKLLREYEKH
;
A
#
# COMPACT_ATOMS: atom_id res chain seq x y z
N MET A 1 -6.77 1.48 23.12
CA MET A 1 -6.81 0.72 21.85
C MET A 1 -6.01 -0.58 21.92
N ILE A 2 -4.70 -0.65 21.66
CA ILE A 2 -3.99 -1.96 21.56
C ILE A 2 -4.07 -2.82 22.84
N ARG A 3 -3.98 -2.22 24.04
CA ARG A 3 -4.14 -2.95 25.30
C ARG A 3 -5.56 -3.52 25.51
N GLN A 4 -6.58 -2.91 24.88
CA GLN A 4 -8.00 -3.28 25.06
C GLN A 4 -8.51 -4.18 23.93
N LEU A 5 -8.14 -3.86 22.69
CA LEU A 5 -8.62 -4.51 21.46
C LEU A 5 -7.63 -5.52 20.89
N GLY A 6 -6.40 -5.53 21.40
CA GLY A 6 -5.30 -6.33 20.86
C GLY A 6 -4.69 -5.74 19.58
N CYS A 7 -4.02 -6.60 18.81
CA CYS A 7 -3.39 -6.24 17.54
C CYS A 7 -4.46 -5.83 16.51
N PRO A 8 -4.32 -4.68 15.83
CA PRO A 8 -5.18 -4.37 14.70
C PRO A 8 -5.02 -5.41 13.60
N THR A 9 -6.08 -5.62 12.83
CA THR A 9 -6.14 -6.60 11.75
C THR A 9 -5.49 -6.08 10.48
N LEU A 10 -5.84 -4.85 10.09
CA LEU A 10 -5.41 -4.24 8.84
C LEU A 10 -4.80 -2.86 9.09
N PHE A 11 -3.75 -2.57 8.34
CA PHE A 11 -3.29 -1.22 8.08
C PHE A 11 -3.81 -0.77 6.72
N LEU A 12 -4.25 0.48 6.63
CA LEU A 12 -4.83 1.04 5.42
C LEU A 12 -4.34 2.47 5.20
N THR A 13 -3.88 2.76 4.00
CA THR A 13 -3.67 4.15 3.55
C THR A 13 -4.59 4.50 2.38
N LEU A 14 -5.03 5.75 2.33
CA LEU A 14 -5.88 6.26 1.24
C LEU A 14 -5.41 7.67 0.86
N SER A 15 -5.14 7.92 -0.40
CA SER A 15 -4.98 9.29 -0.91
C SER A 15 -6.33 9.93 -1.22
N ALA A 16 -6.43 11.24 -1.03
CA ALA A 16 -7.45 12.01 -1.73
C ALA A 16 -7.19 11.98 -3.25
N ALA A 17 -8.25 11.84 -4.03
CA ALA A 17 -8.20 11.84 -5.50
C ALA A 17 -9.16 12.90 -6.03
N GLU A 18 -8.97 14.15 -5.58
CA GLU A 18 -9.88 15.27 -5.81
C GLU A 18 -10.19 15.50 -7.29
N THR A 19 -9.18 15.37 -8.16
CA THR A 19 -9.33 15.50 -9.63
C THR A 19 -10.13 14.35 -10.27
N LYS A 20 -10.40 13.27 -9.53
CA LYS A 20 -11.14 12.08 -9.98
C LYS A 20 -12.56 12.01 -9.41
N TRP A 21 -12.94 12.93 -8.52
CA TRP A 21 -14.27 13.03 -7.96
C TRP A 21 -15.09 14.04 -8.75
N ALA A 22 -15.78 13.56 -9.78
CA ALA A 22 -16.56 14.40 -10.68
C ALA A 22 -17.61 15.25 -9.92
N ASP A 23 -18.25 14.70 -8.88
CA ASP A 23 -19.18 15.46 -8.05
C ASP A 23 -18.53 16.65 -7.35
N LEU A 24 -17.26 16.52 -6.91
CA LEU A 24 -16.51 17.65 -6.35
C LEU A 24 -16.28 18.72 -7.40
N ILE A 25 -15.92 18.32 -8.63
CA ILE A 25 -15.69 19.25 -9.72
C ILE A 25 -16.98 19.99 -10.09
N VAL A 26 -18.12 19.30 -10.14
CA VAL A 26 -19.45 19.94 -10.32
C VAL A 26 -19.70 20.99 -9.24
N ILE A 27 -19.49 20.64 -7.96
CA ILE A 27 -19.68 21.56 -6.83
C ILE A 27 -18.75 22.78 -6.95
N LEU A 28 -17.47 22.57 -7.25
CA LEU A 28 -16.50 23.65 -7.38
C LEU A 28 -16.82 24.58 -8.56
N THR A 29 -17.21 24.04 -9.72
CA THR A 29 -17.65 24.85 -10.87
C THR A 29 -18.89 25.67 -10.53
N GLN A 30 -19.85 25.08 -9.81
CA GLN A 30 -21.04 25.81 -9.36
C GLN A 30 -20.69 26.95 -8.41
N VAL A 31 -19.81 26.72 -7.44
CA VAL A 31 -19.44 27.72 -6.42
C VAL A 31 -18.56 28.83 -6.98
N LEU A 32 -17.56 28.49 -7.80
CA LEU A 32 -16.55 29.44 -8.26
C LEU A 32 -16.94 30.16 -9.56
N GLU A 33 -17.71 29.51 -10.43
CA GLU A 33 -18.03 30.03 -11.77
C GLU A 33 -19.52 30.30 -11.96
N ASN A 34 -20.35 30.00 -10.96
CA ASN A 34 -21.81 30.12 -11.04
C ASN A 34 -22.41 29.36 -12.25
N LYS A 35 -21.81 28.21 -12.58
CA LYS A 35 -22.21 27.36 -13.72
C LYS A 35 -22.54 25.95 -13.26
N VAL A 36 -23.75 25.49 -13.57
CA VAL A 36 -24.15 24.09 -13.37
C VAL A 36 -23.63 23.28 -14.55
N ILE A 37 -22.88 22.22 -14.25
CA ILE A 37 -22.42 21.23 -15.23
C ILE A 37 -22.86 19.83 -14.80
N THR A 38 -22.96 18.92 -15.77
CA THR A 38 -23.21 17.50 -15.54
C THR A 38 -21.95 16.79 -15.03
N VAL A 39 -22.14 15.60 -14.44
CA VAL A 39 -21.03 14.72 -14.03
C VAL A 39 -20.15 14.34 -15.23
N GLU A 40 -20.75 14.09 -16.40
CA GLU A 40 -20.03 13.76 -17.63
C GLU A 40 -19.16 14.93 -18.12
N GLU A 41 -19.68 16.15 -18.10
CA GLU A 41 -18.88 17.35 -18.41
C GLU A 41 -17.71 17.52 -17.41
N ALA A 42 -17.95 17.25 -16.13
CA ALA A 42 -16.92 17.30 -15.10
C ALA A 42 -15.87 16.19 -15.27
N GLU A 43 -16.25 14.98 -15.68
CA GLU A 43 -15.32 13.88 -15.99
C GLU A 43 -14.42 14.24 -17.17
N ASN A 44 -15.00 14.82 -18.23
CA ASN A 44 -14.29 15.23 -19.44
C ASN A 44 -13.51 16.56 -19.33
N MET A 45 -13.66 17.29 -18.21
CA MET A 45 -12.92 18.52 -17.96
C MET A 45 -11.40 18.26 -17.90
N SER A 46 -10.61 19.18 -18.47
CA SER A 46 -9.15 19.07 -18.51
C SER A 46 -8.54 19.01 -17.10
N TYR A 47 -7.39 18.33 -16.99
CA TYR A 47 -6.70 18.16 -15.72
C TYR A 47 -6.29 19.52 -15.12
N GLU A 48 -5.81 20.43 -15.95
CA GLU A 48 -5.39 21.78 -15.56
C GLU A 48 -6.56 22.54 -14.95
N LYS A 49 -7.72 22.50 -15.61
CA LYS A 49 -8.92 23.19 -15.12
C LYS A 49 -9.42 22.63 -13.79
N LYS A 50 -9.43 21.30 -13.65
CA LYS A 50 -9.75 20.64 -12.37
C LYS A 50 -8.79 21.08 -11.26
N CYS A 51 -7.49 21.12 -11.55
CA CYS A 51 -6.50 21.59 -10.59
C CYS A 51 -6.71 23.06 -10.19
N ASP A 52 -7.10 23.92 -11.12
CA ASP A 52 -7.33 25.33 -10.83
C ASP A 52 -8.57 25.54 -9.94
N LEU A 53 -9.65 24.80 -10.19
CA LEU A 53 -10.85 24.81 -9.33
C LEU A 53 -10.51 24.36 -7.90
N ILE A 54 -9.76 23.27 -7.75
CA ILE A 54 -9.36 22.73 -6.44
C ILE A 54 -8.50 23.72 -5.66
N LYS A 55 -7.55 24.39 -6.32
CA LYS A 55 -6.69 25.39 -5.69
C LYS A 55 -7.43 26.65 -5.25
N GLN A 56 -8.49 27.03 -5.98
CA GLN A 56 -9.27 28.23 -5.70
C GLN A 56 -10.18 28.07 -4.48
N ASP A 57 -10.71 26.86 -4.22
CA ASP A 57 -11.53 26.59 -3.04
C ASP A 57 -11.09 25.31 -2.30
N PRO A 58 -9.96 25.37 -1.56
CA PRO A 58 -9.49 24.25 -0.76
C PRO A 58 -10.42 23.93 0.42
N VAL A 59 -11.24 24.89 0.88
CA VAL A 59 -12.18 24.68 2.01
C VAL A 59 -13.28 23.70 1.59
N THR A 60 -13.88 23.91 0.42
CA THR A 60 -14.88 22.98 -0.13
C THR A 60 -14.26 21.61 -0.38
N CYS A 61 -13.03 21.54 -0.88
CA CYS A 61 -12.32 20.27 -1.08
C CYS A 61 -12.16 19.48 0.23
N VAL A 62 -11.74 20.14 1.32
CA VAL A 62 -11.58 19.50 2.63
C VAL A 62 -12.92 19.05 3.22
N ARG A 63 -13.97 19.89 3.14
CA ARG A 63 -15.31 19.52 3.61
C ARG A 63 -15.88 18.33 2.84
N TYR A 64 -15.70 18.32 1.53
CA TYR A 64 -16.14 17.22 0.68
C TYR A 64 -15.37 15.93 0.98
N PHE A 65 -14.06 16.03 1.17
CA PHE A 65 -13.23 14.90 1.59
C PHE A 65 -13.69 14.32 2.94
N GLU A 66 -13.93 15.16 3.94
CA GLU A 66 -14.43 14.73 5.25
C GLU A 66 -15.77 14.00 5.13
N HIS A 67 -16.69 14.55 4.32
CA HIS A 67 -17.98 13.91 4.03
C HIS A 67 -17.80 12.54 3.37
N ARG A 68 -16.98 12.45 2.32
CA ARG A 68 -16.67 11.17 1.64
C ARG A 68 -16.04 10.16 2.60
N LEU A 69 -15.16 10.59 3.50
CA LEU A 69 -14.53 9.73 4.47
C LEU A 69 -15.54 9.18 5.48
N LYS A 70 -16.46 10.02 5.96
CA LYS A 70 -17.56 9.59 6.82
C LYS A 70 -18.41 8.51 6.13
N CYS A 71 -18.86 8.76 4.90
CA CYS A 71 -19.62 7.80 4.11
C CYS A 71 -18.85 6.50 3.86
N LEU A 72 -17.53 6.59 3.60
CA LEU A 72 -16.69 5.39 3.45
C LEU A 72 -16.71 4.55 4.72
N TRP A 73 -16.58 5.15 5.91
CA TRP A 73 -16.62 4.40 7.16
C TRP A 73 -17.98 3.77 7.45
N GLU A 74 -19.07 4.42 7.08
CA GLU A 74 -20.42 3.85 7.16
C GLU A 74 -20.54 2.61 6.25
N ILE A 75 -20.04 2.70 5.01
CA ILE A 75 -20.03 1.57 4.06
C ILE A 75 -19.13 0.43 4.56
N LEU A 76 -17.96 0.74 5.11
CA LEU A 76 -17.04 -0.25 5.67
C LEU A 76 -17.62 -0.99 6.87
N SER A 77 -18.53 -0.35 7.61
CA SER A 77 -19.23 -0.94 8.76
C SER A 77 -20.52 -1.68 8.36
N ALA A 78 -20.99 -1.52 7.12
CA ALA A 78 -22.22 -2.12 6.66
C ALA A 78 -22.08 -3.64 6.47
N SER A 79 -23.16 -4.38 6.72
CA SER A 79 -23.22 -5.84 6.54
C SER A 79 -23.02 -6.30 5.10
N CYS A 80 -23.25 -5.43 4.12
CA CYS A 80 -22.97 -5.66 2.70
C CYS A 80 -21.67 -5.01 2.21
N GLY A 81 -20.89 -4.40 3.10
CA GLY A 81 -19.70 -3.64 2.79
C GLY A 81 -18.47 -4.49 2.42
N PRO A 82 -17.33 -3.84 2.16
CA PRO A 82 -16.06 -4.52 1.84
C PRO A 82 -15.59 -5.55 2.87
N PHE A 83 -15.98 -5.36 4.13
CA PHE A 83 -15.67 -6.27 5.23
C PHE A 83 -16.87 -7.11 5.67
N ARG A 84 -17.85 -7.38 4.79
CA ARG A 84 -19.10 -8.12 5.13
C ARG A 84 -18.94 -9.42 5.92
N TYR A 85 -17.79 -10.09 5.83
CA TYR A 85 -17.51 -11.34 6.56
C TYR A 85 -16.84 -11.11 7.93
N TYR A 86 -16.39 -9.89 8.20
CA TYR A 86 -15.64 -9.50 9.40
C TYR A 86 -16.10 -8.11 9.86
N GLU A 87 -16.99 -8.06 10.85
CA GLU A 87 -17.54 -6.80 11.37
C GLU A 87 -16.42 -5.83 11.78
N LEU A 88 -16.54 -4.56 11.38
CA LEU A 88 -15.63 -3.50 11.82
C LEU A 88 -15.87 -3.20 13.31
N GLU A 89 -14.96 -3.68 14.17
CA GLU A 89 -15.06 -3.49 15.62
C GLU A 89 -14.63 -2.09 16.03
N ASP A 90 -13.47 -1.65 15.52
CA ASP A 90 -12.91 -0.35 15.82
C ASP A 90 -11.94 0.09 14.71
N LYS A 91 -11.62 1.38 14.69
CA LYS A 91 -10.63 1.98 13.81
C LYS A 91 -9.90 3.13 14.52
N TYR A 92 -8.60 3.22 14.27
CA TYR A 92 -7.82 4.42 14.54
C TYR A 92 -7.49 5.10 13.22
N VAL A 93 -7.79 6.39 13.08
CA VAL A 93 -7.58 7.13 11.83
C VAL A 93 -6.76 8.36 12.11
N ARG A 94 -5.74 8.58 11.28
CA ARG A 94 -4.95 9.81 11.25
C ARG A 94 -4.93 10.38 9.84
N ILE A 95 -5.16 11.67 9.73
CA ILE A 95 -5.13 12.41 8.48
C ILE A 95 -3.86 13.27 8.48
N GLU A 96 -3.05 13.13 7.43
CA GLU A 96 -1.87 13.96 7.16
C GLU A 96 -2.11 14.76 5.89
N PHE A 97 -1.87 16.07 5.94
CA PHE A 97 -1.87 16.91 4.75
C PHE A 97 -0.50 16.77 4.08
N GLN A 98 -0.48 16.25 2.86
CA GLN A 98 0.75 16.19 2.08
C GLN A 98 1.19 17.61 1.69
N ILE A 99 2.45 17.79 1.30
CA ILE A 99 3.05 19.10 0.90
C ILE A 99 2.21 19.83 -0.17
N ARG A 100 1.34 19.12 -0.91
CA ARG A 100 0.45 19.67 -1.93
C ARG A 100 -0.94 20.10 -1.41
N GLY A 101 -1.19 20.02 -0.10
CA GLY A 101 -2.46 20.38 0.52
C GLY A 101 -3.55 19.30 0.48
N SER A 102 -3.34 18.20 -0.26
CA SER A 102 -4.30 17.10 -0.29
C SER A 102 -4.17 16.20 0.95
N PRO A 103 -5.29 15.77 1.56
CA PRO A 103 -5.26 14.89 2.72
C PRO A 103 -4.90 13.46 2.32
N HIS A 104 -4.18 12.79 3.22
CA HIS A 104 -3.79 11.40 3.13
C HIS A 104 -4.11 10.69 4.44
N ILE A 105 -4.78 9.55 4.34
CA ILE A 105 -5.29 8.81 5.48
C ILE A 105 -4.31 7.69 5.81
N HIS A 106 -4.07 7.52 7.10
CA HIS A 106 -3.48 6.34 7.70
C HIS A 106 -4.45 5.77 8.72
N ALA A 107 -4.88 4.54 8.53
CA ALA A 107 -5.85 3.88 9.39
C ALA A 107 -5.35 2.52 9.88
N LEU A 108 -5.67 2.22 11.13
CA LEU A 108 -5.61 0.89 11.72
C LEU A 108 -7.03 0.41 11.94
N ILE A 109 -7.31 -0.82 11.55
CA ILE A 109 -8.66 -1.38 11.53
C ILE A 109 -8.66 -2.69 12.33
N TRP A 110 -9.59 -2.81 13.28
CA TRP A 110 -9.89 -4.03 14.02
C TRP A 110 -11.15 -4.66 13.45
N LEU A 111 -11.03 -5.89 12.97
CA LEU A 111 -12.14 -6.66 12.45
C LEU A 111 -12.44 -7.84 13.38
N LYS A 112 -13.71 -8.01 13.76
CA LYS A 112 -14.13 -9.15 14.58
C LYS A 112 -13.93 -10.45 13.83
N ASN A 113 -13.52 -11.49 14.55
CA ASN A 113 -13.32 -12.85 14.04
C ASN A 113 -12.31 -12.96 12.88
N ALA A 114 -11.51 -11.92 12.62
CA ALA A 114 -10.40 -12.04 11.70
C ALA A 114 -9.34 -13.00 12.25
N PRO A 115 -8.70 -13.82 11.40
CA PRO A 115 -7.71 -14.77 11.85
C PRO A 115 -6.51 -14.04 12.44
N LYS A 116 -5.93 -14.62 13.49
CA LYS A 116 -4.72 -14.11 14.13
C LYS A 116 -3.57 -14.98 13.72
N TYR A 117 -2.45 -14.36 13.36
CA TYR A 117 -1.24 -15.05 12.99
C TYR A 117 -0.58 -15.70 14.21
N ASP A 118 -0.41 -17.03 14.14
CA ASP A 118 0.38 -17.81 15.08
C ASP A 118 1.39 -18.65 14.28
N LYS A 119 2.66 -18.29 14.39
CA LYS A 119 3.77 -18.95 13.69
C LYS A 119 3.89 -20.45 14.01
N ASN A 120 3.36 -20.91 15.14
CA ASN A 120 3.45 -22.30 15.57
C ASN A 120 2.22 -23.13 15.14
N ASN A 121 1.22 -22.50 14.52
CA ASN A 121 -0.03 -23.17 14.13
C ASN A 121 -0.24 -23.05 12.60
N PRO A 122 0.03 -24.12 11.83
CA PRO A 122 -0.16 -24.11 10.38
C PRO A 122 -1.58 -23.72 9.92
N GLU A 123 -2.62 -24.13 10.67
CA GLU A 123 -4.01 -23.81 10.35
C GLU A 123 -4.28 -22.30 10.51
N SER A 124 -3.65 -21.65 11.49
CA SER A 124 -3.70 -20.20 11.64
C SER A 124 -3.09 -19.48 10.43
N ILE A 125 -1.95 -19.97 9.94
CA ILE A 125 -1.26 -19.40 8.78
C ILE A 125 -2.14 -19.50 7.53
N GLU A 126 -2.75 -20.66 7.30
CA GLU A 126 -3.65 -20.90 6.17
C GLU A 126 -4.87 -19.98 6.23
N LYS A 127 -5.55 -19.89 7.38
CA LYS A 127 -6.68 -18.96 7.57
C LYS A 127 -6.30 -17.51 7.33
N CYS A 128 -5.11 -17.08 7.76
CA CYS A 128 -4.61 -15.73 7.46
C CYS A 128 -4.40 -15.51 5.97
N ILE A 129 -3.85 -16.48 5.23
CA ILE A 129 -3.66 -16.40 3.79
C ILE A 129 -5.01 -16.30 3.05
N GLU A 130 -5.97 -17.15 3.40
CA GLU A 130 -7.33 -17.10 2.84
C GLU A 130 -8.01 -15.75 3.10
N PHE A 131 -7.87 -15.22 4.31
CA PHE A 131 -8.36 -13.90 4.67
C PHE A 131 -7.73 -12.80 3.80
N ILE A 132 -6.41 -12.85 3.60
CA ILE A 132 -5.68 -11.88 2.79
C ILE A 132 -6.16 -11.95 1.34
N ASP A 133 -6.18 -13.13 0.72
CA ASP A 133 -6.54 -13.31 -0.69
C ASP A 133 -8.00 -12.90 -0.97
N LYS A 134 -8.87 -12.96 0.04
CA LYS A 134 -10.27 -12.53 -0.07
C LYS A 134 -10.46 -11.01 -0.02
N LEU A 135 -9.57 -10.28 0.65
CA LEU A 135 -9.74 -8.84 0.91
C LEU A 135 -8.73 -7.95 0.18
N ILE A 136 -7.58 -8.50 -0.20
CA ILE A 136 -6.43 -7.75 -0.72
C ILE A 136 -6.07 -8.30 -2.09
N SER A 137 -6.05 -7.41 -3.07
CA SER A 137 -5.66 -7.70 -4.44
C SER A 137 -4.44 -6.87 -4.85
N VAL A 138 -3.71 -7.41 -5.81
CA VAL A 138 -2.66 -6.72 -6.57
C VAL A 138 -2.86 -6.89 -8.07
N SER A 139 -4.04 -7.41 -8.47
CA SER A 139 -4.34 -7.76 -9.86
C SER A 139 -4.16 -6.56 -10.78
N SER A 140 -3.41 -6.76 -11.86
CA SER A 140 -3.32 -5.81 -12.97
C SER A 140 -4.48 -5.94 -13.97
N LYS A 141 -5.27 -7.01 -13.88
CA LYS A 141 -6.34 -7.30 -14.85
C LYS A 141 -7.55 -6.41 -14.60
N PRO A 142 -8.04 -5.68 -15.62
CA PRO A 142 -9.24 -4.84 -15.51
C PRO A 142 -10.56 -5.62 -15.40
N THR A 143 -10.55 -6.94 -15.26
CA THR A 143 -11.74 -7.79 -15.45
C THR A 143 -12.90 -7.46 -14.52
N GLU A 144 -12.66 -6.73 -13.42
CA GLU A 144 -13.69 -6.22 -12.52
C GLU A 144 -13.71 -4.68 -12.39
N PHE A 145 -12.67 -3.97 -12.84
CA PHE A 145 -12.47 -2.53 -12.62
C PHE A 145 -11.77 -1.87 -13.81
N SER A 146 -12.08 -0.60 -14.08
CA SER A 146 -11.44 0.11 -15.19
C SER A 146 -9.91 0.17 -15.04
N GLU A 147 -9.21 0.15 -16.18
CA GLU A 147 -7.76 0.27 -16.23
C GLU A 147 -7.26 1.54 -15.51
N GLU A 148 -8.05 2.62 -15.55
CA GLU A 148 -7.77 3.86 -14.83
C GLU A 148 -7.64 3.63 -13.32
N LEU A 149 -8.54 2.87 -12.70
CA LEU A 149 -8.50 2.61 -11.26
C LEU A 149 -7.31 1.75 -10.85
N ILE A 150 -6.95 0.77 -11.67
CA ILE A 150 -5.74 -0.04 -11.45
C ILE A 150 -4.48 0.82 -11.58
N ASN A 151 -4.45 1.72 -12.57
CA ASN A 151 -3.33 2.64 -12.75
C ASN A 151 -3.15 3.62 -11.57
N LEU A 152 -4.20 3.92 -10.81
CA LEU A 152 -4.06 4.66 -9.54
C LEU A 152 -3.26 3.87 -8.50
N GLN A 153 -3.28 2.54 -8.53
CA GLN A 153 -2.54 1.69 -7.59
C GLN A 153 -1.09 1.46 -8.03
N ARG A 154 -0.75 1.79 -9.28
CA ARG A 154 0.58 1.57 -9.84
C ARG A 154 1.56 2.63 -9.31
N HIS A 155 2.57 2.17 -8.58
CA HIS A 155 3.62 3.03 -8.06
C HIS A 155 4.53 3.56 -9.16
N LYS A 156 4.60 4.88 -9.27
CA LYS A 156 5.60 5.60 -10.08
C LYS A 156 6.66 6.14 -9.14
N HIS A 157 7.92 5.74 -9.34
CA HIS A 157 9.01 6.21 -8.47
C HIS A 157 9.12 7.73 -8.60
N SER A 158 9.15 8.42 -7.47
CA SER A 158 9.32 9.87 -7.37
C SER A 158 10.47 10.20 -6.41
N HIS A 159 10.84 11.46 -6.28
CA HIS A 159 11.88 11.88 -5.33
C HIS A 159 11.56 11.50 -3.88
N THR A 160 10.28 11.43 -3.49
CA THR A 160 9.86 11.14 -2.11
C THR A 160 9.97 9.67 -1.73
N CYS A 161 9.99 8.78 -2.72
CA CYS A 161 10.18 7.34 -2.49
C CYS A 161 11.64 6.92 -2.55
N LYS A 162 12.53 7.75 -3.10
CA LYS A 162 13.97 7.45 -3.19
C LYS A 162 14.62 7.56 -1.82
N LYS A 163 15.29 6.50 -1.39
CA LYS A 163 16.09 6.44 -0.17
C LYS A 163 17.54 6.14 -0.54
N HIS A 164 18.43 7.08 -0.22
CA HIS A 164 19.87 6.86 -0.35
C HIS A 164 20.35 5.82 0.67
N VAL A 165 21.11 4.85 0.18
CA VAL A 165 21.80 3.83 0.96
C VAL A 165 23.26 3.79 0.53
N LYS A 166 24.11 3.07 1.29
CA LYS A 166 25.54 2.96 0.99
C LYS A 166 25.82 2.55 -0.46
N ASP A 167 25.00 1.65 -1.00
CA ASP A 167 25.18 1.05 -2.33
C ASP A 167 24.20 1.61 -3.39
N GLY A 168 23.78 2.88 -3.27
CA GLY A 168 22.97 3.57 -4.27
C GLY A 168 21.60 4.06 -3.78
N ILE A 169 20.60 4.05 -4.66
CA ILE A 169 19.26 4.55 -4.38
C ILE A 169 18.28 3.38 -4.42
N LYS A 170 17.49 3.22 -3.35
CA LYS A 170 16.42 2.23 -3.29
C LYS A 170 15.06 2.86 -3.04
N CYS A 171 13.99 2.17 -3.40
CA CYS A 171 12.65 2.59 -3.01
C CYS A 171 12.42 2.36 -1.51
N ARG A 172 11.94 3.39 -0.80
CA ARG A 172 11.60 3.34 0.64
C ARG A 172 10.51 2.31 0.96
N PHE A 173 9.66 2.00 -0.03
CA PHE A 173 8.55 1.05 0.08
C PHE A 173 8.96 -0.38 -0.36
N GLY A 174 10.17 -0.56 -0.88
CA GLY A 174 10.65 -1.86 -1.36
C GLY A 174 10.05 -2.27 -2.72
N ILE A 175 9.75 -1.30 -3.58
CA ILE A 175 9.25 -1.52 -4.95
C ILE A 175 10.44 -1.44 -5.94
N PRO A 176 10.58 -2.38 -6.89
CA PRO A 176 9.64 -3.45 -7.25
C PRO A 176 9.49 -4.55 -6.19
N TYR A 177 8.27 -5.06 -6.02
CA TYR A 177 7.97 -6.18 -5.14
C TYR A 177 8.43 -7.51 -5.77
N PHE A 178 8.72 -8.51 -4.92
CA PHE A 178 9.05 -9.86 -5.38
C PHE A 178 7.80 -10.56 -5.97
N PRO A 179 7.89 -11.13 -7.20
CA PRO A 179 6.89 -12.04 -7.73
C PRO A 179 6.70 -13.26 -6.84
N MET A 180 5.47 -13.74 -6.70
CA MET A 180 5.12 -14.87 -5.86
C MET A 180 4.03 -15.69 -6.53
N ARG A 181 4.20 -17.02 -6.62
CA ARG A 181 3.19 -17.93 -7.17
C ARG A 181 1.88 -17.91 -6.38
N LYS A 182 1.97 -17.77 -5.06
CA LYS A 182 0.85 -17.72 -4.11
C LYS A 182 1.18 -16.77 -2.96
N THR A 183 0.14 -16.34 -2.24
CA THR A 183 0.32 -15.54 -1.03
C THR A 183 0.98 -16.41 0.05
N MET A 184 2.00 -15.87 0.70
CA MET A 184 2.79 -16.57 1.73
C MET A 184 3.10 -15.64 2.89
N ILE A 185 3.10 -16.18 4.10
CA ILE A 185 3.68 -15.52 5.27
C ILE A 185 5.05 -16.16 5.50
N LEU A 186 6.11 -15.41 5.21
CA LEU A 186 7.48 -15.89 5.33
C LEU A 186 8.11 -15.42 6.63
N GLU A 187 8.76 -16.33 7.34
CA GLU A 187 9.56 -16.07 8.53
C GLU A 187 11.06 -16.01 8.17
N PRO A 188 11.88 -15.27 8.94
CA PRO A 188 13.34 -15.34 8.85
C PRO A 188 13.86 -16.77 8.90
N LEU A 189 15.09 -16.96 8.44
CA LEU A 189 15.81 -18.20 8.70
C LEU A 189 15.93 -18.41 10.21
N SER A 190 15.59 -19.61 10.67
CA SER A 190 15.71 -20.00 12.07
C SER A 190 17.18 -20.03 12.51
N ALA A 191 17.42 -20.03 13.83
CA ALA A 191 18.77 -20.09 14.38
C ALA A 191 19.51 -21.38 13.99
N ASP A 192 18.77 -22.44 13.66
CA ASP A 192 19.28 -23.76 13.25
C ASP A 192 19.58 -23.81 11.74
N GLU A 193 18.96 -22.95 10.94
CA GLU A 193 19.27 -22.73 9.52
C GLU A 193 20.52 -21.85 9.35
N LYS A 194 21.64 -22.24 9.98
CA LYS A 194 22.90 -21.49 9.88
C LYS A 194 23.47 -21.57 8.47
N LEU A 195 23.35 -20.46 7.74
CA LEU A 195 24.01 -20.31 6.45
C LEU A 195 25.53 -20.31 6.61
N THR A 196 26.18 -21.22 5.89
CA THR A 196 27.64 -21.22 5.70
C THR A 196 28.10 -19.94 5.00
N LYS A 197 29.40 -19.62 5.10
CA LYS A 197 29.96 -18.45 4.41
C LYS A 197 29.68 -18.49 2.89
N LYS A 198 29.85 -19.67 2.28
CA LYS A 198 29.61 -19.90 0.86
C LYS A 198 28.14 -19.66 0.48
N GLU A 199 27.20 -20.19 1.26
CA GLU A 199 25.77 -19.96 0.99
C GLU A 199 25.38 -18.48 1.13
N ARG A 200 25.98 -17.74 2.07
CA ARG A 200 25.72 -16.30 2.21
C ARG A 200 26.20 -15.52 1.00
N GLU A 201 27.39 -15.84 0.48
CA GLU A 201 27.94 -15.23 -0.72
C GLU A 201 27.07 -15.53 -1.95
N GLU A 202 26.59 -16.77 -2.07
CA GLU A 202 25.69 -17.19 -3.14
C GLU A 202 24.32 -16.49 -3.05
N ILE A 203 23.69 -16.46 -1.87
CA ILE A 203 22.44 -15.74 -1.63
C ILE A 203 22.59 -14.25 -1.98
N SER A 204 23.71 -13.63 -1.59
CA SER A 204 23.98 -12.23 -1.92
C SER A 204 24.09 -12.00 -3.43
N LYS A 205 24.77 -12.90 -4.16
CA LYS A 205 24.90 -12.83 -5.63
C LYS A 205 23.56 -13.04 -6.32
N ASN A 206 22.81 -14.07 -5.93
CA ASN A 206 21.50 -14.38 -6.48
C ASN A 206 20.53 -13.22 -6.26
N ARG A 207 20.58 -12.60 -5.08
CA ARG A 207 19.79 -11.42 -4.79
C ARG A 207 20.12 -10.23 -5.70
N GLN A 208 21.40 -9.94 -5.93
CA GLN A 208 21.78 -8.85 -6.83
C GLN A 208 21.26 -9.12 -8.25
N ASN A 209 21.32 -10.37 -8.71
CA ASN A 209 20.74 -10.78 -9.98
C ASN A 209 19.23 -10.55 -10.02
N VAL A 210 18.51 -11.02 -8.99
CA VAL A 210 17.05 -10.86 -8.86
C VAL A 210 16.64 -9.39 -8.86
N ILE A 211 17.30 -8.54 -8.08
CA ILE A 211 16.97 -7.10 -8.03
C ILE A 211 17.17 -6.45 -9.38
N LYS A 212 18.27 -6.77 -10.07
CA LYS A 212 18.54 -6.26 -11.41
C LYS A 212 17.46 -6.68 -12.39
N GLU A 213 17.07 -7.96 -12.38
CA GLU A 213 16.01 -8.48 -13.25
C GLU A 213 14.66 -7.80 -12.95
N LEU A 214 14.31 -7.64 -11.67
CA LEU A 214 13.09 -6.92 -11.27
C LEU A 214 13.11 -5.47 -11.71
N ASP A 215 14.25 -4.78 -11.66
CA ASP A 215 14.36 -3.41 -12.13
C ASP A 215 14.14 -3.32 -13.65
N GLU A 216 14.65 -4.27 -14.44
CA GLU A 216 14.39 -4.35 -15.89
C GLU A 216 12.92 -4.65 -16.19
N ILE A 217 12.33 -5.68 -15.55
CA ILE A 217 10.90 -6.01 -15.69
C ILE A 217 10.03 -4.80 -15.30
N SER A 218 10.44 -4.03 -14.28
CA SER A 218 9.68 -2.87 -13.81
C SER A 218 9.59 -1.72 -14.82
N LYS A 219 10.43 -1.73 -15.86
CA LYS A 219 10.41 -0.73 -16.94
C LYS A 219 9.42 -1.11 -18.04
N ASP A 220 9.11 -2.38 -18.20
CA ASP A 220 8.13 -2.89 -19.16
C ASP A 220 6.79 -3.16 -18.45
N ALA A 221 5.85 -2.24 -18.58
CA ALA A 221 4.54 -2.37 -17.92
C ALA A 221 3.65 -3.45 -18.55
N ASP A 222 3.94 -3.84 -19.80
CA ASP A 222 3.12 -4.74 -20.62
C ASP A 222 3.72 -6.14 -20.73
N ASN A 223 4.79 -6.41 -19.97
CA ASN A 223 5.38 -7.74 -19.91
C ASN A 223 4.31 -8.78 -19.51
N SER A 224 4.39 -9.96 -20.10
CA SER A 224 3.48 -11.08 -19.84
C SER A 224 4.20 -12.25 -19.16
N LEU A 225 5.34 -11.97 -18.53
CA LEU A 225 6.21 -12.96 -17.93
C LEU A 225 5.48 -13.70 -16.82
N THR A 226 5.54 -15.03 -16.85
CA THR A 226 5.04 -15.89 -15.78
C THR A 226 6.05 -15.97 -14.62
N PHE A 227 5.60 -16.46 -13.46
CA PHE A 227 6.51 -16.69 -12.33
C PHE A 227 7.59 -17.74 -12.68
N GLU A 228 7.22 -18.76 -13.44
CA GLU A 228 8.11 -19.83 -13.88
C GLU A 228 9.17 -19.32 -14.87
N GLU A 229 8.81 -18.45 -15.81
CA GLU A 229 9.76 -17.81 -16.72
C GLU A 229 10.68 -16.86 -15.99
N PHE A 230 10.16 -16.09 -15.03
CA PHE A 230 10.97 -15.25 -14.16
C PHE A 230 12.04 -16.06 -13.40
N LEU A 231 11.66 -17.19 -12.80
CA LEU A 231 12.61 -18.07 -12.11
C LEU A 231 13.71 -18.61 -13.05
N LYS A 232 13.36 -18.91 -14.31
CA LYS A 232 14.34 -19.30 -15.34
C LYS A 232 15.30 -18.15 -15.66
N HIS A 233 14.81 -16.91 -15.78
CA HIS A 233 15.66 -15.74 -16.05
C HIS A 233 16.69 -15.49 -14.95
N VAL A 234 16.28 -15.64 -13.69
CA VAL A 234 17.19 -15.47 -12.55
C VAL A 234 18.03 -16.72 -12.25
N ASN A 235 17.81 -17.82 -13.00
CA ASN A 235 18.46 -19.11 -12.84
C ASN A 235 18.35 -19.68 -11.42
N MET A 236 17.13 -19.74 -10.89
CA MET A 236 16.83 -20.26 -9.55
C MET A 236 15.61 -21.16 -9.59
N ASN A 237 15.55 -22.16 -8.71
CA ASN A 237 14.28 -22.81 -8.39
C ASN A 237 13.51 -22.03 -7.31
N GLU A 238 12.25 -22.41 -7.07
CA GLU A 238 11.39 -21.70 -6.11
C GLU A 238 11.90 -21.81 -4.66
N GLU A 239 12.48 -22.94 -4.27
CA GLU A 239 13.02 -23.13 -2.91
C GLU A 239 14.21 -22.22 -2.64
N GLU A 240 15.15 -22.13 -3.59
CA GLU A 240 16.30 -21.22 -3.54
C GLU A 240 15.83 -19.76 -3.49
N TYR A 241 14.82 -19.42 -4.28
CA TYR A 241 14.25 -18.08 -4.33
C TYR A 241 13.60 -17.68 -3.00
N ILE A 242 12.78 -18.56 -2.42
CA ILE A 242 12.17 -18.33 -1.12
C ILE A 242 13.22 -18.30 0.00
N LYS A 243 14.22 -19.19 -0.02
CA LYS A 243 15.34 -19.17 0.93
C LYS A 243 16.11 -17.84 0.87
N MET A 244 16.35 -17.31 -0.32
CA MET A 244 16.98 -16.00 -0.53
C MET A 244 16.15 -14.87 0.08
N ILE A 245 14.82 -14.86 -0.13
CA ILE A 245 13.93 -13.87 0.47
C ILE A 245 13.95 -13.97 2.00
N ARG A 246 13.83 -15.19 2.55
CA ARG A 246 13.83 -15.45 4.00
C ARG A 246 15.12 -15.01 4.68
N ALA A 247 16.27 -15.14 4.00
CA ALA A 247 17.58 -14.75 4.53
C ALA A 247 17.68 -13.24 4.85
N GLU A 248 16.85 -12.40 4.23
CA GLU A 248 16.82 -10.95 4.48
C GLU A 248 15.82 -10.53 5.57
N LEU A 249 14.89 -11.42 5.91
CA LEU A 249 13.83 -11.10 6.84
C LEU A 249 14.37 -10.99 8.26
N LYS A 250 13.90 -9.99 8.99
CA LYS A 250 14.14 -9.83 10.43
C LYS A 250 12.95 -10.25 11.28
N LYS A 251 11.78 -10.40 10.65
CA LYS A 251 10.50 -10.77 11.25
C LYS A 251 9.58 -11.33 10.16
N ALA A 252 8.52 -12.03 10.58
CA ALA A 252 7.43 -12.47 9.72
C ALA A 252 6.95 -11.35 8.79
N LYS A 253 6.71 -11.67 7.51
CA LYS A 253 6.18 -10.73 6.54
C LYS A 253 5.23 -11.42 5.55
N VAL A 254 4.15 -10.74 5.21
CA VAL A 254 3.23 -11.14 4.13
C VAL A 254 3.87 -10.83 2.77
N PHE A 255 3.86 -11.81 1.89
CA PHE A 255 4.18 -11.69 0.48
C PHE A 255 2.95 -12.11 -0.31
N LEU A 256 2.34 -11.16 -1.02
CA LEU A 256 1.12 -11.41 -1.79
C LEU A 256 1.44 -12.18 -3.07
N LYS A 257 0.52 -13.07 -3.50
CA LYS A 257 0.52 -13.64 -4.85
C LYS A 257 0.64 -12.50 -5.85
N ARG A 258 1.63 -12.59 -6.74
CA ARG A 258 2.00 -11.47 -7.61
C ARG A 258 2.72 -11.96 -8.85
N ALA A 259 2.17 -11.65 -10.01
CA ALA A 259 2.84 -11.86 -11.28
C ALA A 259 3.92 -10.78 -11.52
N PRO A 260 4.95 -11.07 -12.35
CA PRO A 260 5.98 -10.09 -12.74
C PRO A 260 5.46 -8.73 -13.23
N ASN A 261 4.34 -8.69 -13.96
CA ASN A 261 3.73 -7.43 -14.43
C ASN A 261 3.00 -6.63 -13.33
N GLU A 262 2.77 -7.25 -12.17
CA GLU A 262 2.10 -6.65 -11.02
C GLU A 262 3.11 -6.07 -10.03
N ILE A 263 4.43 -6.21 -10.21
CA ILE A 263 5.47 -5.83 -9.21
C ILE A 263 5.50 -4.37 -8.77
N ARG A 264 4.75 -3.51 -9.45
CA ARG A 264 4.60 -2.07 -9.11
C ARG A 264 3.22 -1.71 -8.56
N ILE A 265 2.30 -2.67 -8.44
CA ILE A 265 0.93 -2.42 -7.98
C ILE A 265 0.90 -2.51 -6.45
N ASN A 266 0.46 -1.44 -5.79
CA ASN A 266 0.22 -1.46 -4.36
C ASN A 266 -0.93 -2.41 -4.02
N ALA A 267 -0.92 -2.95 -2.81
CA ALA A 267 -2.02 -3.77 -2.33
C ALA A 267 -3.28 -2.92 -2.17
N TYR A 268 -4.41 -3.36 -2.72
CA TYR A 268 -5.67 -2.62 -2.70
C TYR A 268 -6.85 -3.54 -2.37
N ASN A 269 -7.89 -3.02 -1.71
CA ASN A 269 -9.18 -3.69 -1.63
C ASN A 269 -10.05 -3.26 -2.84
N PRO A 270 -10.54 -4.19 -3.68
CA PRO A 270 -11.22 -3.82 -4.91
C PRO A 270 -12.49 -2.98 -4.71
N GLN A 271 -13.29 -3.27 -3.68
CA GLN A 271 -14.51 -2.52 -3.38
C GLN A 271 -14.23 -1.13 -2.80
N ILE A 272 -13.21 -0.98 -1.93
CA ILE A 272 -12.80 0.34 -1.43
C ILE A 272 -12.28 1.20 -2.59
N MET A 273 -11.51 0.61 -3.50
CA MET A 273 -10.97 1.30 -4.67
C MET A 273 -12.09 1.82 -5.58
N SER A 274 -13.11 1.02 -5.87
CA SER A 274 -14.22 1.46 -6.73
C SER A 274 -15.06 2.57 -6.11
N LEU A 275 -15.31 2.51 -4.80
CA LEU A 275 -16.11 3.49 -4.07
C LEU A 275 -15.40 4.82 -3.87
N HIS A 276 -14.13 4.77 -3.44
CA HIS A 276 -13.42 5.97 -3.00
C HIS A 276 -12.46 6.53 -4.06
N ARG A 277 -12.11 5.73 -5.08
CA ARG A 277 -11.10 6.00 -6.11
C ARG A 277 -9.73 6.49 -5.57
N PRO A 278 -9.18 5.95 -4.47
CA PRO A 278 -7.90 6.41 -3.92
C PRO A 278 -6.71 5.65 -4.51
N ASN A 279 -5.50 6.20 -4.42
CA ASN A 279 -4.32 5.34 -4.28
C ASN A 279 -4.35 4.75 -2.87
N MET A 280 -4.21 3.43 -2.77
CA MET A 280 -4.34 2.67 -1.54
C MET A 280 -3.11 1.80 -1.30
N ASP A 281 -2.86 1.53 -0.02
CA ASP A 281 -1.99 0.45 0.45
C ASP A 281 -2.69 -0.20 1.64
N ILE A 282 -3.19 -1.43 1.46
CA ILE A 282 -3.84 -2.23 2.50
C ILE A 282 -2.95 -3.42 2.86
N GLN A 283 -2.71 -3.62 4.16
CA GLN A 283 -1.78 -4.64 4.65
C GLN A 283 -2.35 -5.38 5.85
N PHE A 284 -2.19 -6.70 5.87
CA PHE A 284 -2.49 -7.52 7.04
C PHE A 284 -1.36 -7.43 8.07
N ILE A 285 -1.73 -7.23 9.34
CA ILE A 285 -0.77 -7.00 10.42
C ILE A 285 -0.50 -8.31 11.15
N LEU A 286 0.74 -8.80 11.03
CA LEU A 286 1.19 -10.03 11.68
C LEU A 286 1.62 -9.83 13.15
N ASP A 287 2.03 -8.62 13.51
CA ASP A 287 2.69 -8.33 14.79
C ASP A 287 2.27 -6.96 15.36
N PRO A 288 1.76 -6.90 16.61
CA PRO A 288 1.40 -5.65 17.26
C PRO A 288 2.58 -4.71 17.52
N TYR A 289 3.81 -5.22 17.70
CA TYR A 289 4.97 -4.35 17.93
C TYR A 289 5.33 -3.52 16.70
N ALA A 290 5.22 -4.12 15.50
CA ALA A 290 5.37 -3.39 14.25
C ALA A 290 4.39 -2.22 14.14
N CYS A 291 3.14 -2.45 14.56
CA CYS A 291 2.09 -1.45 14.58
C CYS A 291 2.37 -0.35 15.61
N LEU A 292 2.75 -0.71 16.84
CA LEU A 292 3.12 0.24 17.89
C LEU A 292 4.26 1.15 17.45
N LYS A 293 5.32 0.58 16.88
CA LYS A 293 6.45 1.35 16.36
C LYS A 293 6.00 2.32 15.29
N TYR A 294 5.17 1.87 14.35
CA TYR A 294 4.60 2.74 13.32
C TYR A 294 3.78 3.89 13.93
N CYS A 295 2.85 3.60 14.85
CA CYS A 295 2.07 4.64 15.53
C CYS A 295 2.97 5.67 16.24
N VAL A 296 3.97 5.21 16.98
CA VAL A 296 4.90 6.06 17.72
C VAL A 296 5.74 6.93 16.78
N GLU A 297 6.30 6.35 15.71
CA GLU A 297 7.04 7.10 14.71
C GLU A 297 6.19 8.20 14.06
N TYR A 298 4.90 7.94 13.82
CA TYR A 298 3.99 8.94 13.27
C TYR A 298 3.57 9.98 14.30
N ILE A 299 3.29 9.61 15.55
CA ILE A 299 3.00 10.57 16.64
C ILE A 299 4.17 11.55 16.76
N ASN A 300 5.41 11.04 16.73
CA ASN A 300 6.62 11.84 16.88
C ASN A 300 7.11 12.49 15.56
N LYS A 301 6.37 12.37 14.45
CA LYS A 301 6.79 12.89 13.15
C LYS A 301 6.90 14.42 13.14
N SER A 302 6.03 15.12 13.87
CA SER A 302 6.10 16.58 14.06
C SER A 302 7.37 17.00 14.81
N GLU A 303 7.72 16.27 15.88
CA GLU A 303 8.93 16.53 16.68
C GLU A 303 10.22 16.27 15.88
N ASN A 304 10.24 15.20 15.09
CA ASN A 304 11.38 14.88 14.23
C ASN A 304 11.63 15.94 13.14
N GLY A 305 10.57 16.56 12.60
CA GLY A 305 10.66 17.67 11.65
C GLY A 305 11.26 18.93 12.30
N MET A 306 10.80 19.25 13.51
CA MET A 306 11.33 20.37 14.31
C MET A 306 12.81 20.19 14.66
N SER A 307 13.23 18.99 15.09
CA SER A 307 14.65 18.71 15.37
C SER A 307 15.55 18.80 14.13
N LYS A 308 15.04 18.63 12.92
CA LYS A 308 15.84 18.83 11.70
C LYS A 308 16.03 20.31 11.41
N LEU A 309 14.97 21.10 11.50
CA LEU A 309 15.02 22.57 11.38
C LEU A 309 15.93 23.20 12.44
N LEU A 310 15.83 22.77 13.70
CA LEU A 310 16.69 23.25 14.79
C LEU A 310 18.17 22.94 14.55
N ARG A 311 18.49 21.75 14.05
CA ARG A 311 19.87 21.36 13.68
C ARG A 311 20.41 22.07 12.44
N GLU A 312 19.54 22.58 11.58
CA GLU A 312 19.93 23.46 10.47
C GLU A 312 20.15 24.90 10.96
N TYR A 313 19.39 25.34 11.98
CA TYR A 313 19.55 26.66 12.61
C TYR A 313 20.83 26.77 13.47
N GLU A 314 21.24 25.70 14.15
CA GLU A 314 22.49 25.64 14.92
C GLU A 314 23.77 25.66 14.05
N LYS A 315 23.64 25.59 12.72
CA LYS A 315 24.77 25.64 11.77
C LYS A 315 25.03 27.04 11.21
N HIS A 316 24.31 28.05 11.69
CA HIS A 316 24.51 29.47 11.39
C HIS A 316 24.92 30.22 12.66
#